data_AF-A0A7Z9UPC9-F1
#
_entry.id   AF-A0A7Z9UPC9-F1
#
_cell.length_a   1.000
_cell.length_b   1.000
_cell.length_c   1.000
_cell.angle_alpha   90.00
_cell.angle_beta   90.00
_cell.angle_gamma   90.00
#
_symmetry.space_group_name_H-M   'P 1'
#
loop_
_entity.id
_entity.type
_entity.pdbx_description
1 polymer ?
#
loop_
_entity_poly.entity_id
_entity_poly.type
_entity_poly.pdbx_seq_one_letter_code
_entity_poly.pdbx_strand_id
1 'polypeptide(L)'
;MKKVLMIGLDGATFTLLKPMMDDGVMPYLKAFMQQGVHGDLMSTRNPLTPPAWTTMITGVPPEEHGIHDFLRPSTTDAGGVYLSINDARHNRAETIWSMASRQGRRTTSLNFYGMNPPPENDGYIASGFVPWKHLRKAVSPPEFFEELKAMDDFDYKLLGMDIGEEKKCLQGLEEGEQDNWIALQNIRDRAWADLCCMLMKKDRTDLTAVVLDGPDKMQHLFWRYVDPALLPENPSAAFTDIRNQCLDFYRGVDDNIKRLCAAAGDDTNVIITSDHGFGETTEVVYLNEWLARRGYLVWKQDAADGSSGQLTSAKMKDHLSMIDWQKTTAYCPTPSSNAIYIKKARGESHGVRPEEYMDFCISLKKDLLDYRDPANNEPVFTGVVMYKLEGEPFVEPAPD
;
A
#
# COMPACT_ATOMS: atom_id res chain seq x y z
N MET A 1 -20.04 -24.86 -10.68
CA MET A 1 -19.42 -24.07 -9.59
C MET A 1 -19.77 -22.62 -9.87
N LYS A 2 -20.17 -21.83 -8.87
CA LYS A 2 -20.40 -20.39 -9.09
C LYS A 2 -19.05 -19.70 -9.34
N LYS A 3 -19.05 -18.71 -10.22
CA LYS A 3 -17.87 -17.85 -10.46
C LYS A 3 -17.69 -16.88 -9.29
N VAL A 4 -16.50 -16.32 -9.15
CA VAL A 4 -16.18 -15.34 -8.11
C VAL A 4 -15.69 -14.04 -8.75
N LEU A 5 -16.22 -12.92 -8.26
CA LEU A 5 -15.67 -11.58 -8.50
C LEU A 5 -15.16 -11.03 -7.17
N MET A 6 -13.88 -10.67 -7.10
CA MET A 6 -13.29 -9.95 -5.98
C MET A 6 -13.02 -8.50 -6.39
N ILE A 7 -13.52 -7.55 -5.62
CA ILE A 7 -13.27 -6.12 -5.78
C ILE A 7 -12.47 -5.67 -4.57
N GLY A 8 -11.21 -5.29 -4.79
CA GLY A 8 -10.39 -4.63 -3.79
C GLY A 8 -10.62 -3.13 -3.80
N LEU A 9 -10.87 -2.54 -2.63
CA LEU A 9 -10.86 -1.09 -2.42
C LEU A 9 -9.67 -0.77 -1.51
N ASP A 10 -8.59 -0.28 -2.08
CA ASP A 10 -7.34 -0.02 -1.34
C ASP A 10 -7.56 1.03 -0.24
N GLY A 11 -7.16 0.72 1.00
CA GLY A 11 -7.30 1.61 2.15
C GLY A 11 -8.73 1.88 2.64
N ALA A 12 -9.77 1.29 2.05
CA ALA A 12 -11.15 1.58 2.39
C ALA A 12 -11.55 1.19 3.84
N THR A 13 -12.24 2.10 4.52
CA THR A 13 -12.68 1.90 5.92
C THR A 13 -14.17 2.18 6.11
N PHE A 14 -14.83 1.35 6.94
CA PHE A 14 -16.23 1.61 7.31
C PHE A 14 -16.43 2.92 8.07
N THR A 15 -15.39 3.50 8.66
CA THR A 15 -15.45 4.83 9.29
C THR A 15 -15.89 5.90 8.29
N LEU A 16 -15.48 5.79 7.03
CA LEU A 16 -15.90 6.71 5.96
C LEU A 16 -17.08 6.16 5.15
N LEU A 17 -17.03 4.87 4.78
CA LEU A 17 -18.02 4.31 3.87
C LEU A 17 -19.42 4.27 4.49
N LYS A 18 -19.58 4.00 5.80
CA LYS A 18 -20.90 3.96 6.44
C LYS A 18 -21.59 5.33 6.42
N PRO A 19 -20.96 6.43 6.89
CA PRO A 19 -21.53 7.77 6.73
C PRO A 19 -21.85 8.12 5.26
N MET A 20 -20.95 7.82 4.32
CA MET A 20 -21.18 8.07 2.89
C MET A 20 -22.40 7.31 2.34
N MET A 21 -22.59 6.06 2.76
CA MET A 21 -23.79 5.28 2.42
C MET A 21 -25.06 5.89 3.02
N ASP A 22 -25.00 6.37 4.26
CA ASP A 22 -26.13 6.98 4.94
C ASP A 22 -26.54 8.33 4.34
N ASP A 23 -25.56 9.12 3.90
CA ASP A 23 -25.74 10.39 3.21
C ASP A 23 -26.10 10.23 1.72
N GLY A 24 -26.21 8.99 1.21
CA GLY A 24 -26.59 8.72 -0.17
C GLY A 24 -25.49 8.97 -1.21
N VAL A 25 -24.23 9.04 -0.78
CA VAL A 25 -23.05 9.15 -1.65
C VAL A 25 -22.76 7.80 -2.33
N MET A 26 -22.93 6.68 -1.61
CA MET A 26 -22.67 5.33 -2.14
C MET A 26 -23.91 4.41 -2.04
N PRO A 27 -25.00 4.74 -2.75
CA PRO A 27 -26.27 4.03 -2.63
C PRO A 27 -26.22 2.58 -3.13
N TYR A 28 -25.38 2.26 -4.14
CA TYR A 28 -25.26 0.88 -4.63
C TYR A 28 -24.59 0.00 -3.58
N LEU A 29 -23.46 0.43 -3.01
CA LEU A 29 -22.76 -0.30 -1.95
C LEU A 29 -23.66 -0.51 -0.74
N LYS A 30 -24.47 0.49 -0.35
CA LYS A 30 -25.47 0.36 0.71
C LYS A 30 -26.46 -0.77 0.43
N ALA A 31 -27.05 -0.78 -0.77
CA ALA A 31 -27.99 -1.83 -1.17
C ALA A 31 -27.32 -3.21 -1.30
N PHE A 32 -26.06 -3.26 -1.72
CA PHE A 32 -25.26 -4.47 -1.82
C PHE A 32 -25.01 -5.09 -0.43
N MET A 33 -24.58 -4.28 0.54
CA MET A 33 -24.30 -4.75 1.91
C MET A 33 -25.53 -5.32 2.61
N GLN A 34 -26.74 -4.83 2.29
CA GLN A 34 -28.00 -5.35 2.83
C GLN A 34 -28.35 -6.77 2.36
N GLN A 35 -27.72 -7.25 1.28
CA GLN A 35 -28.00 -8.55 0.66
C GLN A 35 -26.95 -9.62 1.01
N GLY A 36 -25.95 -9.29 1.83
CA GLY A 36 -24.82 -10.15 2.13
C GLY A 36 -24.37 -10.10 3.59
N VAL A 37 -23.12 -10.48 3.81
CA VAL A 37 -22.45 -10.41 5.12
C VAL A 37 -21.33 -9.39 5.02
N HIS A 38 -21.19 -8.54 6.04
CA HIS A 38 -20.13 -7.56 6.13
C HIS A 38 -19.60 -7.47 7.57
N GLY A 39 -18.35 -7.10 7.74
CA GLY A 39 -17.71 -6.96 9.04
C GLY A 39 -16.29 -6.43 8.92
N ASP A 40 -15.76 -5.94 10.04
CA ASP A 40 -14.37 -5.52 10.12
C ASP A 40 -13.44 -6.75 10.07
N LEU A 41 -12.35 -6.64 9.32
CA LEU A 41 -11.29 -7.64 9.26
C LEU A 41 -9.99 -7.05 9.84
N MET A 42 -9.24 -7.88 10.56
CA MET A 42 -7.89 -7.52 10.98
C MET A 42 -6.96 -7.57 9.77
N SER A 43 -6.28 -6.47 9.47
CA SER A 43 -5.23 -6.42 8.45
C SER A 43 -3.94 -7.08 8.95
N THR A 44 -2.86 -7.01 8.15
CA THR A 44 -1.52 -7.35 8.60
C THR A 44 -1.08 -6.43 9.73
N ARG A 45 -0.17 -6.91 10.60
CA ARG A 45 0.31 -6.14 11.76
C ARG A 45 0.88 -4.78 11.39
N ASN A 46 1.59 -4.72 10.25
CA ASN A 46 1.84 -3.48 9.55
C ASN A 46 0.81 -3.34 8.42
N PRO A 47 -0.25 -2.53 8.58
CA PRO A 47 -1.35 -2.43 7.63
C PRO A 47 -0.95 -1.54 6.45
N LEU A 48 -0.16 -2.10 5.53
CA LEU A 48 0.36 -1.44 4.33
C LEU A 48 0.01 -2.26 3.09
N THR A 49 -0.20 -1.59 1.96
CA THR A 49 -0.61 -2.19 0.68
C THR A 49 0.18 -3.44 0.26
N PRO A 50 1.53 -3.46 0.23
CA PRO A 50 2.28 -4.65 -0.19
C PRO A 50 2.10 -5.89 0.70
N PRO A 51 2.32 -5.85 2.03
CA PRO A 51 2.07 -7.00 2.88
C PRO A 51 0.60 -7.42 2.85
N ALA A 52 -0.33 -6.47 2.93
CA ALA A 52 -1.75 -6.77 3.07
C ALA A 52 -2.36 -7.41 1.82
N TRP A 53 -2.12 -6.88 0.61
CA TRP A 53 -2.59 -7.53 -0.63
C TRP A 53 -1.90 -8.87 -0.88
N THR A 54 -0.62 -9.00 -0.54
CA THR A 54 0.08 -10.30 -0.68
C THR A 54 -0.52 -11.34 0.27
N THR A 55 -0.81 -10.98 1.52
CA THR A 55 -1.52 -11.83 2.48
C THR A 55 -2.91 -12.21 1.96
N MET A 56 -3.67 -11.25 1.42
CA MET A 56 -5.01 -11.46 0.88
C MET A 56 -5.05 -12.55 -0.21
N ILE A 57 -4.04 -12.58 -1.09
CA ILE A 57 -4.01 -13.49 -2.24
C ILE A 57 -3.22 -14.77 -1.98
N THR A 58 -2.51 -14.90 -0.85
CA THR A 58 -1.73 -16.11 -0.51
C THR A 58 -2.34 -16.86 0.67
N GLY A 59 -3.12 -16.19 1.52
CA GLY A 59 -3.74 -16.77 2.72
C GLY A 59 -2.78 -16.97 3.89
N VAL A 60 -1.55 -16.44 3.79
CA VAL A 60 -0.51 -16.56 4.82
C VAL A 60 0.03 -15.16 5.19
N PRO A 61 0.60 -14.95 6.38
CA PRO A 61 0.98 -13.62 6.82
C PRO A 61 2.35 -13.17 6.22
N PRO A 62 2.75 -11.89 6.38
CA PRO A 62 3.99 -11.35 5.83
C PRO A 62 5.26 -12.12 6.20
N GLU A 63 5.29 -12.70 7.39
CA GLU A 63 6.38 -13.52 7.89
C GLU A 63 6.59 -14.76 7.01
N GLU A 64 5.52 -15.35 6.47
CA GLU A 64 5.60 -16.53 5.62
C GLU A 64 5.85 -16.19 4.15
N HIS A 65 5.16 -15.19 3.61
CA HIS A 65 5.32 -14.83 2.19
C HIS A 65 6.52 -13.89 1.92
N GLY A 66 7.06 -13.23 2.94
CA GLY A 66 8.31 -12.44 2.87
C GLY A 66 8.18 -11.04 2.25
N ILE A 67 6.96 -10.51 2.12
CA ILE A 67 6.72 -9.15 1.60
C ILE A 67 6.29 -8.27 2.76
N HIS A 68 7.17 -7.39 3.25
CA HIS A 68 6.91 -6.54 4.41
C HIS A 68 6.68 -5.05 4.07
N ASP A 69 7.09 -4.61 2.87
CA ASP A 69 7.04 -3.22 2.43
C ASP A 69 7.16 -3.17 0.89
N PHE A 70 7.00 -1.99 0.27
CA PHE A 70 7.28 -1.74 -1.15
C PHE A 70 8.76 -1.94 -1.47
N LEU A 71 9.63 -1.62 -0.51
CA LEU A 71 11.07 -1.67 -0.64
C LEU A 71 11.67 -2.61 0.40
N ARG A 72 12.55 -3.50 -0.04
CA ARG A 72 13.31 -4.40 0.83
C ARG A 72 14.75 -3.92 1.02
N PRO A 73 15.26 -3.85 2.26
CA PRO A 73 16.66 -3.54 2.49
C PRO A 73 17.56 -4.73 2.10
N SER A 74 18.76 -4.41 1.63
CA SER A 74 19.82 -5.35 1.33
C SER A 74 21.14 -4.81 1.85
N THR A 75 21.96 -5.68 2.46
CA THR A 75 23.24 -5.31 3.06
C THR A 75 24.38 -5.77 2.16
N THR A 76 25.32 -4.87 1.87
CA THR A 76 26.57 -5.17 1.16
C THR A 76 27.58 -5.84 2.09
N ASP A 77 28.62 -6.47 1.51
CA ASP A 77 29.69 -7.09 2.30
C ASP A 77 30.44 -6.08 3.18
N ALA A 78 30.55 -4.83 2.74
CA ALA A 78 31.13 -3.72 3.50
C ALA A 78 30.18 -3.17 4.61
N GLY A 79 29.00 -3.77 4.77
CA GLY A 79 27.98 -3.35 5.73
C GLY A 79 27.15 -2.15 5.31
N GLY A 80 27.22 -1.68 4.06
CA GLY A 80 26.29 -0.66 3.56
C GLY A 80 24.88 -1.22 3.38
N VAL A 81 23.84 -0.40 3.50
CA VAL A 81 22.45 -0.82 3.23
C VAL A 81 21.92 -0.04 2.02
N TYR A 82 21.23 -0.75 1.12
CA TYR A 82 20.50 -0.16 0.00
C TYR A 82 19.11 -0.79 -0.11
N LEU A 83 18.18 -0.10 -0.77
CA LEU A 83 16.82 -0.59 -0.99
C LEU A 83 16.66 -1.17 -2.39
N SER A 84 15.87 -2.23 -2.50
CA SER A 84 15.41 -2.78 -3.77
C SER A 84 13.89 -2.92 -3.75
N ILE A 85 13.27 -2.87 -4.93
CA ILE A 85 11.81 -2.98 -5.06
C ILE A 85 11.39 -4.43 -4.81
N ASN A 86 10.39 -4.61 -3.94
CA ASN A 86 9.70 -5.89 -3.82
C ASN A 86 8.81 -6.15 -5.04
N ASP A 87 8.78 -7.40 -5.49
CA ASP A 87 8.03 -7.82 -6.67
C ASP A 87 7.67 -9.31 -6.58
N ALA A 88 7.07 -9.87 -7.62
CA ALA A 88 6.56 -11.25 -7.61
C ALA A 88 7.63 -12.30 -7.24
N ARG A 89 8.92 -12.05 -7.53
CA ARG A 89 10.01 -13.00 -7.29
C ARG A 89 10.41 -13.09 -5.82
N HIS A 90 9.97 -12.12 -5.02
CA HIS A 90 10.25 -12.04 -3.60
C HIS A 90 9.15 -12.70 -2.76
N ASN A 91 7.96 -12.88 -3.31
CA ASN A 91 6.89 -13.64 -2.68
C ASN A 91 7.29 -15.13 -2.59
N ARG A 92 7.25 -15.70 -1.39
CA ARG A 92 7.58 -17.10 -1.10
C ARG A 92 6.36 -18.02 -1.01
N ALA A 93 5.15 -17.47 -1.11
CA ALA A 93 3.91 -18.22 -1.04
C ALA A 93 3.20 -18.29 -2.40
N GLU A 94 2.56 -19.42 -2.69
CA GLU A 94 1.72 -19.57 -3.88
C GLU A 94 0.52 -18.61 -3.79
N THR A 95 0.14 -17.98 -4.90
CA THR A 95 -1.06 -17.13 -4.94
C THR A 95 -2.30 -17.95 -5.27
N ILE A 96 -3.47 -17.47 -4.88
CA ILE A 96 -4.76 -18.07 -5.23
C ILE A 96 -4.95 -18.19 -6.75
N TRP A 97 -4.34 -17.30 -7.54
CA TRP A 97 -4.33 -17.34 -9.01
C TRP A 97 -3.64 -18.60 -9.53
N SER A 98 -2.43 -18.88 -9.02
CA SER A 98 -1.66 -20.07 -9.37
C SER A 98 -2.31 -21.35 -8.81
N MET A 99 -2.82 -21.31 -7.57
CA MET A 99 -3.54 -22.43 -6.96
C MET A 99 -4.77 -22.84 -7.77
N ALA A 100 -5.53 -21.86 -8.26
CA ALA A 100 -6.73 -22.08 -9.08
C ALA A 100 -6.35 -22.56 -10.49
N SER A 101 -5.37 -21.93 -11.14
CA SER A 101 -4.86 -22.34 -12.46
C SER A 101 -4.35 -23.77 -12.45
N ARG A 102 -3.60 -24.17 -11.42
CA ARG A 102 -3.12 -25.55 -11.23
C ARG A 102 -4.26 -26.58 -11.09
N GLN A 103 -5.46 -26.13 -10.74
CA GLN A 103 -6.68 -26.95 -10.66
C GLN A 103 -7.56 -26.83 -11.91
N GLY A 104 -7.04 -26.27 -13.01
CA GLY A 104 -7.76 -26.09 -14.27
C GLY A 104 -8.86 -25.03 -14.20
N ARG A 105 -8.76 -24.06 -13.28
CA ARG A 105 -9.63 -22.89 -13.20
C ARG A 105 -8.97 -21.70 -13.86
N ARG A 106 -9.74 -20.95 -14.63
CA ARG A 106 -9.21 -19.74 -15.28
C ARG A 106 -9.31 -18.56 -14.34
N THR A 107 -8.29 -17.69 -14.28
CA THR A 107 -8.30 -16.52 -13.40
C THR A 107 -7.91 -15.22 -14.08
N THR A 108 -8.52 -14.13 -13.63
CA THR A 108 -8.19 -12.76 -14.02
C THR A 108 -7.77 -11.96 -12.80
N SER A 109 -6.56 -11.40 -12.77
CA SER A 109 -6.03 -10.56 -11.68
C SER A 109 -5.56 -9.22 -12.23
N LEU A 110 -6.21 -8.13 -11.80
CA LEU A 110 -5.98 -6.78 -12.28
C LEU A 110 -5.60 -5.83 -11.14
N ASN A 111 -4.55 -5.03 -11.35
CA ASN A 111 -4.06 -3.99 -10.44
C ASN A 111 -3.52 -4.48 -9.07
N PHE A 112 -3.37 -5.78 -8.84
CA PHE A 112 -2.75 -6.27 -7.61
C PHE A 112 -1.26 -5.91 -7.52
N TYR A 113 -0.80 -5.57 -6.32
CA TYR A 113 0.62 -5.39 -6.02
C TYR A 113 1.42 -6.68 -6.28
N GLY A 114 2.68 -6.53 -6.67
CA GLY A 114 3.63 -7.63 -6.68
C GLY A 114 3.36 -8.71 -7.74
N MET A 115 2.61 -8.40 -8.81
CA MET A 115 2.32 -9.33 -9.91
C MET A 115 3.28 -9.19 -11.10
N ASN A 116 4.43 -8.53 -10.93
CA ASN A 116 5.46 -8.41 -11.97
C ASN A 116 6.75 -9.13 -11.54
N PRO A 117 7.34 -10.00 -12.40
CA PRO A 117 6.73 -10.59 -13.60
C PRO A 117 5.47 -11.39 -13.26
N PRO A 118 4.49 -11.47 -14.16
CA PRO A 118 3.24 -12.18 -13.90
C PRO A 118 3.52 -13.67 -13.63
N PRO A 119 2.95 -14.24 -12.56
CA PRO A 119 3.04 -15.67 -12.31
C PRO A 119 2.33 -16.47 -13.41
N GLU A 120 2.60 -17.78 -13.47
CA GLU A 120 1.88 -18.67 -14.37
C GLU A 120 0.38 -18.67 -14.04
N ASN A 121 -0.44 -18.47 -15.07
CA ASN A 121 -1.88 -18.34 -14.98
C ASN A 121 -2.56 -18.72 -16.29
N ASP A 122 -3.71 -19.39 -16.21
CA ASP A 122 -4.64 -19.52 -17.33
C ASP A 122 -5.71 -18.42 -17.21
N GLY A 123 -5.69 -17.45 -18.11
CA GLY A 123 -6.55 -16.25 -18.06
C GLY A 123 -5.72 -14.98 -18.19
N TYR A 124 -6.00 -13.95 -17.41
CA TYR A 124 -5.38 -12.62 -17.58
C TYR A 124 -4.72 -12.11 -16.30
N ILE A 125 -3.51 -11.57 -16.42
CA ILE A 125 -2.88 -10.79 -15.34
C ILE A 125 -2.50 -9.43 -15.91
N ALA A 126 -2.78 -8.38 -15.16
CA ALA A 126 -2.19 -7.05 -15.36
C ALA A 126 -1.77 -6.52 -13.98
N SER A 127 -0.46 -6.48 -13.74
CA SER A 127 0.08 -6.03 -12.46
C SER A 127 -0.26 -4.57 -12.21
N GLY A 128 -0.68 -4.26 -10.98
CA GLY A 128 -0.66 -2.89 -10.48
C GLY A 128 0.75 -2.43 -10.16
N PHE A 129 0.87 -1.17 -9.75
CA PHE A 129 2.13 -0.59 -9.23
C PHE A 129 3.33 -0.68 -10.18
N VAL A 130 3.08 -0.77 -11.49
CA VAL A 130 4.12 -0.79 -12.54
C VAL A 130 3.96 0.45 -13.42
N PRO A 131 5.04 1.18 -13.73
CA PRO A 131 4.94 2.30 -14.67
C PRO A 131 4.44 1.87 -16.04
N TRP A 132 3.63 2.70 -16.69
CA TRP A 132 3.00 2.32 -17.97
C TRP A 132 4.01 1.89 -19.04
N LYS A 133 5.22 2.46 -19.02
CA LYS A 133 6.35 2.12 -19.90
C LYS A 133 6.83 0.68 -19.74
N HIS A 134 6.50 0.03 -18.62
CA HIS A 134 6.89 -1.34 -18.28
C HIS A 134 5.70 -2.32 -18.31
N LEU A 135 4.47 -1.86 -18.54
CA LEU A 135 3.25 -2.70 -18.54
C LEU A 135 3.35 -3.91 -19.46
N ARG A 136 3.99 -3.79 -20.63
CA ARG A 136 4.19 -4.92 -21.56
C ARG A 136 4.82 -6.15 -20.90
N LYS A 137 5.68 -5.97 -19.90
CA LYS A 137 6.34 -7.07 -19.15
C LYS A 137 5.56 -7.52 -17.91
N ALA A 138 4.52 -6.77 -17.56
CA ALA A 138 3.73 -6.93 -16.36
C ALA A 138 2.30 -7.41 -16.65
N VAL A 139 2.05 -7.87 -17.88
CA VAL A 139 0.78 -8.46 -18.30
C VAL A 139 0.98 -9.88 -18.82
N SER A 140 -0.01 -10.73 -18.61
CA SER A 140 -0.08 -12.11 -19.10
C SER A 140 -1.49 -12.41 -19.61
N PRO A 141 -1.65 -13.14 -20.73
CA PRO A 141 -0.59 -13.59 -21.62
C PRO A 141 0.01 -12.40 -22.42
N PRO A 142 1.21 -12.52 -23.01
CA PRO A 142 1.88 -11.39 -23.67
C PRO A 142 1.06 -10.72 -24.79
N GLU A 143 0.29 -11.50 -25.54
CA GLU A 143 -0.61 -11.02 -26.60
C GLU A 143 -1.71 -10.08 -26.08
N PHE A 144 -2.11 -10.22 -24.81
CA PHE A 144 -3.09 -9.34 -24.18
C PHE A 144 -2.61 -7.88 -24.19
N PHE A 145 -1.30 -7.63 -24.07
CA PHE A 145 -0.76 -6.27 -24.19
C PHE A 145 -1.04 -5.66 -25.57
N GLU A 146 -0.88 -6.44 -26.63
CA GLU A 146 -1.09 -5.95 -28.00
C GLU A 146 -2.57 -5.67 -28.25
N GLU A 147 -3.47 -6.49 -27.67
CA GLU A 147 -4.90 -6.20 -27.69
C GLU A 147 -5.21 -4.86 -27.03
N LEU A 148 -4.71 -4.61 -25.80
CA LEU A 148 -4.91 -3.35 -25.09
C LEU A 148 -4.40 -2.15 -25.88
N LYS A 149 -3.23 -2.29 -26.51
CA LYS A 149 -2.60 -1.23 -27.29
C LYS A 149 -3.36 -0.91 -28.60
N ALA A 150 -4.09 -1.88 -29.14
CA ALA A 150 -4.84 -1.75 -30.38
C ALA A 150 -6.27 -1.19 -30.20
N MET A 151 -6.71 -0.96 -28.97
CA MET A 151 -8.04 -0.41 -28.68
C MET A 151 -8.05 1.10 -28.89
N ASP A 152 -8.92 1.59 -29.79
CA ASP A 152 -9.05 3.03 -30.08
C ASP A 152 -9.64 3.83 -28.89
N ASP A 153 -10.57 3.22 -28.15
CA ASP A 153 -11.30 3.86 -27.05
C ASP A 153 -10.72 3.56 -25.65
N PHE A 154 -9.46 3.09 -25.57
CA PHE A 154 -8.83 2.73 -24.30
C PHE A 154 -7.36 3.13 -24.22
N ASP A 155 -7.04 4.08 -23.34
CA ASP A 155 -5.64 4.44 -23.06
C ASP A 155 -5.04 3.54 -21.98
N TYR A 156 -4.32 2.49 -22.40
CA TYR A 156 -3.62 1.58 -21.49
C TYR A 156 -2.61 2.27 -20.57
N LYS A 157 -2.18 3.50 -20.87
CA LYS A 157 -1.25 4.24 -20.00
C LYS A 157 -1.89 4.58 -18.65
N LEU A 158 -3.22 4.68 -18.59
CA LEU A 158 -3.97 4.94 -17.36
C LEU A 158 -3.89 3.77 -16.36
N LEU A 159 -3.54 2.56 -16.83
CA LEU A 159 -3.30 1.40 -15.97
C LEU A 159 -1.94 1.46 -15.26
N GLY A 160 -1.03 2.30 -15.74
CA GLY A 160 0.31 2.39 -15.19
C GLY A 160 0.40 3.40 -14.05
N MET A 161 1.30 3.11 -13.13
CA MET A 161 1.66 4.03 -12.04
C MET A 161 2.57 5.15 -12.55
N ASP A 162 2.36 6.38 -12.09
CA ASP A 162 3.34 7.46 -12.28
C ASP A 162 4.04 7.74 -10.94
N ILE A 163 5.31 7.34 -10.83
CA ILE A 163 6.11 7.50 -9.61
C ILE A 163 6.22 8.98 -9.19
N GLY A 164 6.17 9.92 -10.13
CA GLY A 164 6.16 11.35 -9.83
C GLY A 164 4.87 11.78 -9.14
N GLU A 165 3.73 11.28 -9.61
CA GLU A 165 2.43 11.55 -9.02
C GLU A 165 2.24 10.81 -7.70
N GLU A 166 2.56 9.50 -7.60
CA GLU A 166 2.39 8.74 -6.34
C GLU A 166 3.17 9.34 -5.17
N LYS A 167 4.28 10.02 -5.46
CA LYS A 167 5.08 10.74 -4.48
C LYS A 167 4.31 11.87 -3.78
N LYS A 168 3.29 12.43 -4.41
CA LYS A 168 2.45 13.50 -3.85
C LYS A 168 1.66 13.01 -2.64
N CYS A 169 1.26 11.73 -2.59
CA CYS A 169 0.62 11.13 -1.41
C CYS A 169 1.44 11.31 -0.12
N LEU A 170 2.77 11.36 -0.25
CA LEU A 170 3.69 11.56 0.89
C LEU A 170 4.12 13.03 1.06
N GLN A 171 4.01 13.86 0.04
CA GLN A 171 4.58 15.22 0.01
C GLN A 171 3.53 16.32 0.18
N GLY A 172 2.26 15.98 -0.02
CA GLY A 172 1.22 16.97 -0.24
C GLY A 172 1.16 17.42 -1.69
N LEU A 173 0.15 18.24 -1.96
CA LEU A 173 -0.12 18.86 -3.25
C LEU A 173 0.27 20.33 -3.21
N GLU A 174 0.71 20.88 -4.36
CA GLU A 174 0.80 22.33 -4.50
C GLU A 174 -0.60 22.96 -4.56
N GLU A 175 -0.68 24.27 -4.29
CA GLU A 175 -1.94 25.00 -4.35
C GLU A 175 -2.51 24.96 -5.79
N GLY A 176 -3.76 24.49 -5.95
CA GLY A 176 -4.43 24.37 -7.24
C GLY A 176 -4.27 23.01 -7.93
N GLU A 177 -3.50 22.07 -7.37
CA GLU A 177 -3.36 20.71 -7.93
C GLU A 177 -4.47 19.75 -7.50
N GLN A 178 -5.35 20.13 -6.56
CA GLN A 178 -6.36 19.26 -5.97
C GLN A 178 -7.30 18.67 -7.01
N ASP A 179 -7.89 19.51 -7.87
CA ASP A 179 -8.86 19.08 -8.88
C ASP A 179 -8.25 18.08 -9.87
N ASN A 180 -7.02 18.36 -10.32
CA ASN A 180 -6.30 17.47 -11.24
C ASN A 180 -5.99 16.13 -10.59
N TRP A 181 -5.61 16.13 -9.31
CA TRP A 181 -5.35 14.91 -8.57
C TRP A 181 -6.62 14.05 -8.44
N ILE A 182 -7.73 14.64 -8.01
CA ILE A 182 -9.00 13.94 -7.84
C ILE A 182 -9.51 13.39 -9.18
N ALA A 183 -9.41 14.20 -10.25
CA ALA A 183 -9.77 13.77 -11.60
C ALA A 183 -8.90 12.60 -12.08
N LEU A 184 -7.60 12.64 -11.82
CA LEU A 184 -6.68 11.55 -12.17
C LEU A 184 -7.07 10.23 -11.49
N GLN A 185 -7.37 10.25 -10.19
CA GLN A 185 -7.76 9.02 -9.48
C GLN A 185 -9.08 8.45 -10.02
N ASN A 186 -10.07 9.31 -10.31
CA ASN A 186 -11.31 8.90 -10.95
C ASN A 186 -11.07 8.20 -12.30
N ILE A 187 -10.22 8.77 -13.15
CA ILE A 187 -9.94 8.24 -14.49
C ILE A 187 -9.22 6.89 -14.39
N ARG A 188 -8.30 6.72 -13.43
CA ARG A 188 -7.54 5.47 -13.25
C ARG A 188 -8.41 4.33 -12.70
N ASP A 189 -9.21 4.58 -11.67
CA ASP A 189 -10.15 3.58 -11.15
C ASP A 189 -11.16 3.17 -12.25
N ARG A 190 -11.64 4.15 -13.00
CA ARG A 190 -12.52 3.91 -14.15
C ARG A 190 -11.86 3.05 -15.22
N ALA A 191 -10.59 3.29 -15.56
CA ALA A 191 -9.85 2.50 -16.55
C ALA A 191 -9.70 1.03 -16.11
N TRP A 192 -9.40 0.78 -14.83
CA TRP A 192 -9.36 -0.58 -14.28
C TRP A 192 -10.72 -1.27 -14.28
N ALA A 193 -11.78 -0.57 -13.87
CA ALA A 193 -13.14 -1.08 -13.90
C ALA A 193 -13.60 -1.39 -15.34
N ASP A 194 -13.26 -0.54 -16.30
CA ASP A 194 -13.59 -0.71 -17.72
C ASP A 194 -12.90 -1.94 -18.31
N LEU A 195 -11.60 -2.10 -18.01
CA LEU A 195 -10.86 -3.28 -18.43
C LEU A 195 -11.45 -4.56 -17.84
N CYS A 196 -11.75 -4.57 -16.54
CA CYS A 196 -12.35 -5.73 -15.88
C CYS A 196 -13.72 -6.07 -16.48
N CYS A 197 -14.58 -5.07 -16.69
CA CYS A 197 -15.89 -5.25 -17.33
C CYS A 197 -15.76 -5.79 -18.75
N MET A 198 -14.79 -5.31 -19.53
CA MET A 198 -14.51 -5.77 -20.88
C MET A 198 -14.09 -7.25 -20.88
N LEU A 199 -13.15 -7.63 -20.01
CA LEU A 199 -12.70 -9.03 -19.91
C LEU A 199 -13.84 -9.96 -19.48
N MET A 200 -14.66 -9.57 -18.50
CA MET A 200 -15.82 -10.39 -18.10
C MET A 200 -16.86 -10.58 -19.22
N LYS A 201 -16.96 -9.65 -20.17
CA LYS A 201 -17.85 -9.78 -21.35
C LYS A 201 -17.21 -10.59 -22.47
N LYS A 202 -15.91 -10.39 -22.72
CA LYS A 202 -15.15 -11.05 -23.79
C LYS A 202 -14.84 -12.50 -23.46
N ASP A 203 -14.29 -12.74 -22.27
CA ASP A 203 -13.78 -14.02 -21.82
C ASP A 203 -13.87 -14.15 -20.29
N ARG A 204 -15.05 -14.58 -19.82
CA ARG A 204 -15.36 -14.64 -18.39
C ARG A 204 -14.66 -15.82 -17.70
N THR A 205 -13.67 -15.54 -16.88
CA THR A 205 -12.92 -16.52 -16.08
C THR A 205 -13.71 -17.03 -14.86
N ASP A 206 -13.18 -18.03 -14.13
CA ASP A 206 -13.81 -18.62 -12.94
C ASP A 206 -13.62 -17.75 -11.70
N LEU A 207 -12.46 -17.10 -11.60
CA LEU A 207 -12.08 -16.17 -10.53
C LEU A 207 -11.56 -14.87 -11.17
N THR A 208 -12.32 -13.79 -11.05
CA THR A 208 -11.93 -12.45 -11.49
C THR A 208 -11.68 -11.56 -10.29
N ALA A 209 -10.59 -10.81 -10.29
CA ALA A 209 -10.25 -9.89 -9.24
C ALA A 209 -9.67 -8.58 -9.79
N VAL A 210 -10.08 -7.46 -9.21
CA VAL A 210 -9.55 -6.13 -9.54
C VAL A 210 -9.40 -5.29 -8.28
N VAL A 211 -8.29 -4.57 -8.14
CA VAL A 211 -8.10 -3.54 -7.09
C VAL A 211 -8.36 -2.15 -7.68
N LEU A 212 -9.17 -1.35 -7.00
CA LEU A 212 -9.31 0.08 -7.21
C LEU A 212 -8.51 0.79 -6.12
N ASP A 213 -7.41 1.44 -6.50
CA ASP A 213 -6.42 2.06 -5.60
C ASP A 213 -6.65 3.56 -5.38
N GLY A 214 -7.66 4.15 -6.04
CA GLY A 214 -8.04 5.54 -5.84
C GLY A 214 -8.43 5.90 -4.39
N PRO A 215 -9.19 5.08 -3.62
CA PRO A 215 -9.60 5.43 -2.26
C PRO A 215 -8.41 5.67 -1.32
N ASP A 216 -7.38 4.82 -1.31
CA ASP A 216 -6.14 5.01 -0.55
C ASP A 216 -5.49 6.38 -0.81
N LYS A 217 -5.29 6.70 -2.10
CA LYS A 217 -4.66 7.95 -2.55
C LYS A 217 -5.49 9.18 -2.21
N MET A 218 -6.79 9.05 -2.27
CA MET A 218 -7.72 10.11 -1.87
C MET A 218 -7.66 10.32 -0.36
N GLN A 219 -7.64 9.26 0.43
CA GLN A 219 -7.59 9.37 1.89
C GLN A 219 -6.26 9.96 2.38
N HIS A 220 -5.12 9.60 1.76
CA HIS A 220 -3.81 10.18 2.12
C HIS A 220 -3.78 11.72 2.09
N LEU A 221 -4.44 12.34 1.12
CA LEU A 221 -4.37 13.79 0.91
C LEU A 221 -5.64 14.54 1.34
N PHE A 222 -6.78 13.85 1.39
CA PHE A 222 -8.09 14.48 1.56
C PHE A 222 -8.89 13.95 2.75
N TRP A 223 -8.29 13.17 3.67
CA TRP A 223 -8.98 12.64 4.87
C TRP A 223 -9.84 13.70 5.59
N ARG A 224 -9.27 14.88 5.88
CA ARG A 224 -9.95 16.00 6.54
C ARG A 224 -11.20 16.52 5.82
N TYR A 225 -11.34 16.26 4.52
CA TYR A 225 -12.49 16.68 3.73
C TYR A 225 -13.58 15.62 3.69
N VAL A 226 -13.29 14.37 4.03
CA VAL A 226 -14.20 13.24 3.88
C VAL A 226 -14.68 12.68 5.21
N ASP A 227 -13.87 12.78 6.26
CA ASP A 227 -14.24 12.38 7.63
C ASP A 227 -15.29 13.33 8.22
N PRO A 228 -16.51 12.84 8.55
CA PRO A 228 -17.53 13.66 9.20
C PRO A 228 -17.08 14.29 10.52
N ALA A 229 -16.16 13.66 11.26
CA ALA A 229 -15.68 14.15 12.55
C ALA A 229 -14.78 15.40 12.43
N LEU A 230 -14.20 15.64 11.25
CA LEU A 230 -13.26 16.74 11.00
C LEU A 230 -13.88 17.90 10.21
N LEU A 231 -15.19 17.84 9.94
CA LEU A 231 -15.88 18.91 9.21
C LEU A 231 -15.96 20.18 10.08
N PRO A 232 -15.50 21.33 9.57
CA PRO A 232 -15.61 22.58 10.30
C PRO A 232 -17.08 23.02 10.40
N GLU A 233 -17.46 23.66 11.52
CA GLU A 233 -18.81 24.21 11.70
C GLU A 233 -19.18 25.24 10.63
N ASN A 234 -18.20 26.03 10.17
CA ASN A 234 -18.36 27.07 9.15
C ASN A 234 -17.33 26.87 8.02
N PRO A 235 -17.56 25.94 7.08
CA PRO A 235 -16.61 25.67 6.00
C PRO A 235 -16.50 26.88 5.06
N SER A 236 -15.30 27.14 4.55
CA SER A 236 -15.11 28.08 3.44
C SER A 236 -15.68 27.51 2.14
N ALA A 237 -15.90 28.38 1.14
CA ALA A 237 -16.31 27.94 -0.20
C ALA A 237 -15.31 26.93 -0.79
N ALA A 238 -14.00 27.26 -0.72
CA ALA A 238 -12.94 26.38 -1.20
C ALA A 238 -12.93 25.01 -0.50
N PHE A 239 -13.17 24.97 0.81
CA PHE A 239 -13.27 23.70 1.54
C PHE A 239 -14.47 22.87 1.05
N THR A 240 -15.62 23.53 0.88
CA THR A 240 -16.85 22.90 0.42
C THR A 240 -16.69 22.34 -1.00
N ASP A 241 -16.03 23.08 -1.89
CA ASP A 241 -15.78 22.67 -3.27
C ASP A 241 -14.89 21.42 -3.32
N ILE A 242 -13.78 21.40 -2.58
CA ILE A 242 -12.90 20.21 -2.51
C ILE A 242 -13.64 19.02 -1.90
N ARG A 243 -14.42 19.23 -0.83
CA ARG A 243 -15.23 18.16 -0.23
C ARG A 243 -16.21 17.58 -1.25
N ASN A 244 -16.91 18.41 -2.01
CA ASN A 244 -17.86 17.94 -3.02
C ASN A 244 -17.15 17.08 -4.08
N GLN A 245 -15.99 17.51 -4.56
CA GLN A 245 -15.18 16.72 -5.49
C GLN A 245 -14.73 15.37 -4.90
N CYS A 246 -14.35 15.34 -3.62
CA CYS A 246 -14.03 14.10 -2.93
C CYS A 246 -15.25 13.17 -2.84
N LEU A 247 -16.44 13.71 -2.51
CA LEU A 247 -17.67 12.92 -2.49
C LEU A 247 -18.08 12.42 -3.88
N ASP A 248 -17.85 13.22 -4.93
CA ASP A 248 -18.07 12.81 -6.32
C ASP A 248 -17.11 11.69 -6.75
N PHE A 249 -15.87 11.70 -6.25
CA PHE A 249 -14.97 10.56 -6.42
C PHE A 249 -15.57 9.28 -5.83
N TYR A 250 -16.08 9.32 -4.58
CA TYR A 250 -16.72 8.14 -3.97
C TYR A 250 -18.03 7.71 -4.68
N ARG A 251 -18.78 8.65 -5.27
CA ARG A 251 -19.88 8.31 -6.20
C ARG A 251 -19.38 7.56 -7.43
N GLY A 252 -18.22 7.96 -7.97
CA GLY A 252 -17.54 7.27 -9.07
C GLY A 252 -17.09 5.85 -8.69
N VAL A 253 -16.56 5.67 -7.48
CA VAL A 253 -16.24 4.34 -6.94
C VAL A 253 -17.50 3.47 -6.83
N ASP A 254 -18.61 4.01 -6.31
CA ASP A 254 -19.89 3.29 -6.22
C ASP A 254 -20.43 2.87 -7.59
N ASP A 255 -20.33 3.75 -8.60
CA ASP A 255 -20.69 3.41 -9.98
C ASP A 255 -19.77 2.33 -10.57
N ASN A 256 -18.46 2.38 -10.31
CA ASN A 256 -17.54 1.31 -10.74
C ASN A 256 -17.90 -0.03 -10.10
N ILE A 257 -18.20 -0.08 -8.80
CA ILE A 257 -18.66 -1.30 -8.11
C ILE A 257 -19.94 -1.84 -8.77
N LYS A 258 -20.92 -0.97 -9.01
CA LYS A 258 -22.18 -1.32 -9.69
C LYS A 258 -21.93 -1.95 -11.06
N ARG A 259 -21.06 -1.33 -11.86
CA ARG A 259 -20.74 -1.78 -13.22
C ARG A 259 -20.01 -3.12 -13.23
N LEU A 260 -19.08 -3.32 -12.29
CA LEU A 260 -18.37 -4.58 -12.09
C LEU A 260 -19.34 -5.72 -11.72
N CYS A 261 -20.21 -5.48 -10.73
CA CYS A 261 -21.22 -6.46 -10.31
C CYS A 261 -22.21 -6.80 -11.44
N ALA A 262 -22.67 -5.79 -12.19
CA ALA A 262 -23.55 -5.99 -13.33
C ALA A 262 -22.87 -6.80 -14.45
N ALA A 263 -21.59 -6.55 -14.73
CA ALA A 263 -20.82 -7.30 -15.70
C ALA A 263 -20.50 -8.74 -15.24
N ALA A 264 -20.38 -8.96 -13.93
CA ALA A 264 -20.24 -10.30 -13.37
C ALA A 264 -21.54 -11.11 -13.51
N GLY A 265 -22.71 -10.50 -13.34
CA GLY A 265 -24.02 -11.15 -13.45
C GLY A 265 -24.44 -11.96 -12.21
N ASP A 266 -25.73 -12.25 -12.13
CA ASP A 266 -26.43 -12.72 -10.92
C ASP A 266 -25.99 -14.12 -10.41
N ASP A 267 -25.26 -14.88 -11.22
CA ASP A 267 -24.73 -16.21 -10.86
C ASP A 267 -23.33 -16.17 -10.22
N THR A 268 -22.80 -14.97 -9.94
CA THR A 268 -21.47 -14.74 -9.35
C THR A 268 -21.54 -14.51 -7.84
N ASN A 269 -20.61 -15.10 -7.10
CA ASN A 269 -20.34 -14.66 -5.72
C ASN A 269 -19.42 -13.44 -5.76
N VAL A 270 -19.88 -12.30 -5.24
CA VAL A 270 -19.10 -11.06 -5.20
C VAL A 270 -18.52 -10.88 -3.80
N ILE A 271 -17.21 -10.61 -3.73
CA ILE A 271 -16.48 -10.26 -2.52
C ILE A 271 -15.95 -8.84 -2.71
N ILE A 272 -16.27 -7.94 -1.79
CA ILE A 272 -15.65 -6.61 -1.72
C ILE A 272 -14.80 -6.58 -0.46
N THR A 273 -13.53 -6.24 -0.59
CA THR A 273 -12.59 -6.22 0.53
C THR A 273 -11.67 -5.01 0.45
N SER A 274 -11.10 -4.66 1.59
CA SER A 274 -9.94 -3.78 1.67
C SER A 274 -8.76 -4.55 2.23
N ASP A 275 -7.56 -4.10 1.90
CA ASP A 275 -6.29 -4.59 2.42
C ASP A 275 -5.99 -4.02 3.82
N HIS A 276 -6.28 -2.75 4.04
CA HIS A 276 -6.21 -2.08 5.34
C HIS A 276 -7.24 -0.95 5.48
N GLY A 277 -7.46 -0.48 6.71
CA GLY A 277 -8.24 0.72 6.96
C GLY A 277 -7.41 1.99 6.86
N PHE A 278 -8.04 3.12 7.19
CA PHE A 278 -7.42 4.44 7.35
C PHE A 278 -7.95 5.12 8.61
N GLY A 279 -7.19 6.12 9.07
CA GLY A 279 -7.57 7.00 10.17
C GLY A 279 -6.92 8.38 10.01
N GLU A 280 -7.30 9.30 10.89
CA GLU A 280 -6.65 10.59 10.97
C GLU A 280 -5.17 10.45 11.38
N THR A 281 -4.34 11.39 10.92
CA THR A 281 -2.96 11.54 11.40
C THR A 281 -2.85 12.91 12.06
N THR A 282 -2.75 12.92 13.38
CA THR A 282 -2.60 14.12 14.21
C THR A 282 -1.14 14.39 14.58
N GLU A 283 -0.32 13.33 14.67
CA GLU A 283 1.10 13.40 14.97
C GLU A 283 1.93 12.56 13.98
N VAL A 284 3.19 12.98 13.75
CA VAL A 284 4.17 12.25 12.93
C VAL A 284 5.44 12.06 13.72
N VAL A 285 5.84 10.80 13.91
CA VAL A 285 7.09 10.43 14.58
C VAL A 285 8.18 10.20 13.55
N TYR A 286 9.19 11.07 13.54
CA TYR A 286 10.39 10.88 12.72
C TYR A 286 11.32 9.85 13.37
N LEU A 287 11.02 8.56 13.18
CA LEU A 287 11.64 7.47 13.92
C LEU A 287 13.17 7.38 13.76
N ASN A 288 13.70 7.67 12.58
CA ASN A 288 15.16 7.70 12.38
C ASN A 288 15.85 8.87 13.07
N GLU A 289 15.18 10.02 13.21
CA GLU A 289 15.70 11.12 14.03
C GLU A 289 15.65 10.76 15.52
N TRP A 290 14.60 10.07 15.96
CA TRP A 290 14.54 9.54 17.32
C TRP A 290 15.66 8.53 17.60
N LEU A 291 15.88 7.57 16.68
CA LEU A 291 17.00 6.62 16.76
C LEU A 291 18.36 7.34 16.80
N ALA A 292 18.52 8.42 16.04
CA ALA A 292 19.75 9.21 16.04
C ALA A 292 20.02 9.88 17.39
N ARG A 293 19.01 10.51 17.99
CA ARG A 293 19.11 11.15 19.32
C ARG A 293 19.41 10.16 20.43
N ARG A 294 19.00 8.90 20.28
CA ARG A 294 19.28 7.81 21.21
C ARG A 294 20.62 7.11 20.95
N GLY A 295 21.32 7.46 19.87
CA GLY A 295 22.62 6.86 19.50
C GLY A 295 22.54 5.54 18.74
N TYR A 296 21.34 5.12 18.32
CA TYR A 296 21.15 3.90 17.53
C TYR A 296 21.45 4.11 16.04
N LEU A 297 21.21 5.33 15.56
CA LEU A 297 21.49 5.76 14.19
C LEU A 297 22.52 6.89 14.20
N VAL A 298 23.38 6.96 13.20
CA VAL A 298 24.32 8.07 13.05
C VAL A 298 24.17 8.68 11.66
N TRP A 299 23.99 9.99 11.60
CA TRP A 299 24.02 10.74 10.35
C TRP A 299 25.47 11.07 9.95
N LYS A 300 25.77 11.08 8.65
CA LYS A 300 27.07 11.56 8.14
C LYS A 300 27.26 13.05 8.43
N GLN A 301 28.50 13.50 8.64
CA GLN A 301 28.80 14.91 8.98
C GLN A 301 28.29 15.90 7.92
N ASP A 302 28.40 15.55 6.64
CA ASP A 302 27.97 16.42 5.52
C ASP A 302 26.43 16.47 5.35
N ALA A 303 25.67 15.68 6.12
CA ALA A 303 24.21 15.74 6.13
C ALA A 303 23.68 16.95 6.93
N ALA A 304 24.52 17.59 7.76
CA ALA A 304 24.12 18.62 8.73
C ALA A 304 24.08 20.06 8.18
N ASP A 305 24.68 20.35 7.01
CA ASP A 305 24.84 21.72 6.48
C ASP A 305 23.59 22.30 5.77
N GLY A 306 22.42 21.70 5.98
CA GLY A 306 21.15 22.16 5.41
C GLY A 306 20.27 22.88 6.44
N SER A 307 20.69 24.02 6.97
CA SER A 307 19.91 24.85 7.91
C SER A 307 18.70 25.53 7.23
N SER A 308 17.68 24.75 6.90
CA SER A 308 16.29 25.20 6.77
C SER A 308 15.39 23.98 6.98
N GLY A 309 14.61 24.00 8.05
CA GLY A 309 13.83 22.87 8.57
C GLY A 309 12.66 22.40 7.70
N GLN A 310 12.86 22.23 6.40
CA GLN A 310 11.92 21.56 5.51
C GLN A 310 12.65 20.44 4.76
N LEU A 311 12.29 19.20 5.08
CA LEU A 311 12.59 18.06 4.21
C LEU A 311 11.85 18.27 2.88
N THR A 312 12.53 18.83 1.89
CA THR A 312 12.01 18.85 0.52
C THR A 312 12.34 17.54 -0.19
N SER A 313 11.41 17.09 -1.01
CA SER A 313 11.38 15.77 -1.66
C SER A 313 12.49 15.50 -2.67
N ALA A 314 13.22 16.51 -3.13
CA ALA A 314 14.45 16.34 -3.91
C ALA A 314 15.58 15.66 -3.11
N LYS A 315 15.55 15.74 -1.76
CA LYS A 315 16.53 15.13 -0.85
C LYS A 315 16.26 13.67 -0.48
N MET A 316 15.11 13.10 -0.89
CA MET A 316 14.86 11.64 -0.74
C MET A 316 15.83 10.78 -1.56
N LYS A 317 16.65 11.39 -2.43
CA LYS A 317 17.69 10.72 -3.21
C LYS A 317 18.94 10.34 -2.43
N ASP A 318 18.84 10.19 -1.10
CA ASP A 318 18.83 8.85 -0.53
C ASP A 318 18.92 9.03 0.99
N HIS A 319 17.80 8.95 1.69
CA HIS A 319 17.77 8.94 3.16
C HIS A 319 18.82 7.95 3.70
N LEU A 320 18.98 6.79 3.05
CA LEU A 320 19.97 5.81 3.46
C LEU A 320 21.41 6.27 3.16
N SER A 321 21.61 7.13 2.14
CA SER A 321 22.92 7.74 1.89
C SER A 321 23.34 8.74 2.95
N MET A 322 22.39 9.33 3.69
CA MET A 322 22.66 10.23 4.81
C MET A 322 23.12 9.48 6.07
N ILE A 323 22.85 8.18 6.17
CA ILE A 323 23.21 7.34 7.30
C ILE A 323 24.70 6.94 7.22
N ASP A 324 25.41 7.11 8.32
CA ASP A 324 26.74 6.54 8.56
C ASP A 324 26.60 5.05 8.95
N TRP A 325 26.66 4.18 7.94
CA TRP A 325 26.54 2.73 8.10
C TRP A 325 27.68 2.10 8.90
N GLN A 326 28.79 2.82 9.13
CA GLN A 326 29.90 2.35 9.95
C GLN A 326 29.67 2.60 11.45
N LYS A 327 28.58 3.27 11.83
CA LYS A 327 28.26 3.56 13.24
C LYS A 327 26.79 3.32 13.61
N THR A 328 25.95 3.02 12.62
CA THR A 328 24.52 2.76 12.83
C THR A 328 24.27 1.31 13.21
N THR A 329 23.39 1.10 14.20
CA THR A 329 22.97 -0.23 14.69
C THR A 329 21.51 -0.52 14.42
N ALA A 330 20.64 0.50 14.39
CA ALA A 330 19.23 0.35 14.01
C ALA A 330 18.76 1.49 13.11
N TYR A 331 17.84 1.19 12.20
CA TYR A 331 17.33 2.15 11.20
C TYR A 331 15.94 1.73 10.70
N CYS A 332 15.20 2.69 10.15
CA CYS A 332 14.01 2.43 9.35
C CYS A 332 14.34 2.67 7.86
N PRO A 333 13.94 1.78 6.94
CA PRO A 333 14.30 1.89 5.54
C PRO A 333 13.58 3.03 4.82
N THR A 334 12.35 3.35 5.23
CA THR A 334 11.49 4.33 4.55
C THR A 334 11.01 5.41 5.54
N PRO A 335 10.83 6.67 5.08
CA PRO A 335 10.28 7.74 5.91
C PRO A 335 8.87 7.46 6.45
N SER A 336 8.07 6.68 5.70
CA SER A 336 6.73 6.24 6.07
C SER A 336 6.70 5.18 7.19
N SER A 337 7.86 4.83 7.76
CA SER A 337 8.07 4.10 9.03
C SER A 337 7.14 2.90 9.26
N ASN A 338 7.49 1.78 8.64
CA ASN A 338 6.72 0.53 8.78
C ASN A 338 7.27 -0.45 9.82
N ALA A 339 8.58 -0.36 10.11
CA ALA A 339 9.24 -1.09 11.19
C ALA A 339 10.74 -0.70 11.31
N ILE A 340 11.37 -1.13 12.41
CA ILE A 340 12.80 -0.96 12.65
C ILE A 340 13.57 -2.20 12.17
N TYR A 341 14.73 -1.96 11.55
CA TYR A 341 15.69 -2.98 11.17
C TYR A 341 16.98 -2.80 11.97
N ILE A 342 17.52 -3.92 12.45
CA ILE A 342 18.76 -4.00 13.19
C ILE A 342 19.86 -4.45 12.26
N LYS A 343 20.89 -3.62 12.16
CA LYS A 343 22.09 -3.93 11.40
C LYS A 343 22.95 -4.91 12.18
N LYS A 344 22.89 -6.19 11.78
CA LYS A 344 23.74 -7.25 12.32
C LYS A 344 25.20 -7.01 11.91
N ALA A 345 26.14 -7.17 12.84
CA ALA A 345 27.57 -7.13 12.54
C ALA A 345 27.95 -8.28 11.60
N ARG A 346 28.67 -7.98 10.52
CA ARG A 346 29.22 -8.96 9.57
C ARG A 346 30.73 -8.76 9.43
N GLY A 347 31.52 -9.76 9.83
CA GLY A 347 32.97 -9.65 9.84
C GLY A 347 33.44 -8.48 10.71
N GLU A 348 34.19 -7.55 10.12
CA GLU A 348 34.67 -6.33 10.79
C GLU A 348 33.68 -5.16 10.72
N SER A 349 32.51 -5.32 10.07
CA SER A 349 31.55 -4.24 9.97
C SER A 349 30.85 -3.95 11.31
N HIS A 350 30.64 -2.67 11.58
CA HIS A 350 29.89 -2.21 12.75
C HIS A 350 28.45 -2.75 12.74
N GLY A 351 27.87 -3.02 13.90
CA GLY A 351 26.51 -3.53 14.02
C GLY A 351 26.34 -4.30 15.31
N VAL A 352 25.13 -4.83 15.52
CA VAL A 352 24.81 -5.64 16.69
C VAL A 352 25.33 -7.06 16.49
N ARG A 353 26.14 -7.55 17.42
CA ARG A 353 26.68 -8.91 17.36
C ARG A 353 25.58 -9.94 17.63
N PRO A 354 25.64 -11.15 17.02
CA PRO A 354 24.60 -12.17 17.23
C PRO A 354 24.33 -12.49 18.70
N GLU A 355 25.37 -12.53 19.53
CA GLU A 355 25.27 -12.80 20.96
C GLU A 355 24.65 -11.64 21.77
N GLU A 356 24.65 -10.42 21.25
CA GLU A 356 24.09 -9.22 21.89
C GLU A 356 22.69 -8.86 21.34
N TYR A 357 22.28 -9.51 20.25
CA TYR A 357 21.08 -9.14 19.50
C TYR A 357 19.83 -9.10 20.37
N MET A 358 19.65 -10.11 21.23
CA MET A 358 18.48 -10.19 22.10
C MET A 358 18.46 -9.03 23.11
N ASP A 359 19.56 -8.83 23.84
CA ASP A 359 19.65 -7.75 24.83
C ASP A 359 19.48 -6.37 24.18
N PHE A 360 20.02 -6.19 22.96
CA PHE A 360 19.82 -4.98 22.17
C PHE A 360 18.34 -4.74 21.83
N CYS A 361 17.62 -5.74 21.31
CA CYS A 361 16.19 -5.62 21.00
C CYS A 361 15.36 -5.27 22.25
N ILE A 362 15.64 -5.91 23.39
CA ILE A 362 14.95 -5.63 24.67
C ILE A 362 15.21 -4.18 25.10
N SER A 363 16.46 -3.72 25.02
CA SER A 363 16.82 -2.34 25.36
C SER A 363 16.11 -1.33 24.47
N LEU A 364 16.15 -1.55 23.15
CA LEU A 364 15.49 -0.67 22.18
C LEU A 364 13.97 -0.65 22.36
N LYS A 365 13.34 -1.81 22.60
CA LYS A 365 11.92 -1.92 22.91
C LYS A 365 11.55 -1.11 24.16
N LYS A 366 12.33 -1.24 25.22
CA LYS A 366 12.12 -0.45 26.45
C LYS A 366 12.24 1.04 26.15
N ASP A 367 13.27 1.44 25.42
CA ASP A 367 13.51 2.82 25.05
C ASP A 367 12.36 3.47 24.28
N LEU A 368 11.74 2.72 23.36
CA LEU A 368 10.53 3.12 22.64
C LEU A 368 9.33 3.26 23.59
N LEU A 369 9.06 2.24 24.41
CA LEU A 369 7.93 2.24 25.34
C LEU A 369 8.04 3.28 26.47
N ASP A 370 9.27 3.70 26.81
CA ASP A 370 9.55 4.77 27.77
C ASP A 370 9.47 6.17 27.14
N TYR A 371 9.43 6.28 25.80
CA TYR A 371 9.36 7.58 25.13
C TYR A 371 8.00 8.25 25.36
N ARG A 372 8.04 9.53 25.72
CA ARG A 372 6.88 10.39 25.94
C ARG A 372 7.00 11.62 25.05
N ASP A 373 5.88 12.08 24.53
CA ASP A 373 5.84 13.32 23.76
C ASP A 373 6.21 14.49 24.69
N PRO A 374 7.26 15.27 24.38
CA PRO A 374 7.66 16.41 25.21
C PRO A 374 6.57 17.49 25.38
N ALA A 375 5.59 17.58 24.48
CA ALA A 375 4.56 18.61 24.51
C ALA A 375 3.44 18.32 25.52
N ASN A 376 3.02 17.06 25.66
CA ASN A 376 1.88 16.66 26.49
C ASN A 376 2.20 15.52 27.48
N ASN A 377 3.41 14.96 27.43
CA ASN A 377 3.89 13.85 28.25
C ASN A 377 3.11 12.53 28.07
N GLU A 378 2.40 12.35 26.96
CA GLU A 378 1.70 11.11 26.63
C GLU A 378 2.64 10.06 26.00
N PRO A 379 2.38 8.75 26.17
CA PRO A 379 3.12 7.70 25.47
C PRO A 379 2.97 7.81 23.95
N VAL A 380 4.09 7.95 23.25
CA VAL A 380 4.10 7.98 21.77
C VAL A 380 3.98 6.58 21.19
N PHE A 381 4.65 5.59 21.79
CA PHE A 381 4.57 4.19 21.40
C PHE A 381 3.75 3.43 22.43
N THR A 382 2.59 2.91 22.04
CA THR A 382 1.69 2.14 22.90
C THR A 382 1.94 0.64 22.84
N GLY A 383 2.70 0.18 21.85
CA GLY A 383 3.08 -1.22 21.68
C GLY A 383 4.33 -1.36 20.80
N VAL A 384 5.15 -2.37 21.11
CA VAL A 384 6.34 -2.74 20.34
C VAL A 384 6.41 -4.26 20.23
N VAL A 385 6.37 -4.76 19.01
CA VAL A 385 6.42 -6.17 18.66
C VAL A 385 7.82 -6.49 18.13
N MET A 386 8.43 -7.58 18.61
CA MET A 386 9.76 -8.03 18.17
C MET A 386 9.59 -9.30 17.35
N TYR A 387 9.31 -9.13 16.06
CA TYR A 387 8.79 -10.19 15.17
C TYR A 387 9.66 -11.44 15.18
N LYS A 388 10.98 -11.27 15.09
CA LYS A 388 11.92 -12.39 14.97
C LYS A 388 12.07 -13.20 16.26
N LEU A 389 11.49 -12.74 17.36
CA LEU A 389 11.68 -13.28 18.70
C LEU A 389 10.41 -13.94 19.26
N GLU A 390 9.33 -13.96 18.50
CA GLU A 390 8.08 -14.63 18.89
C GLU A 390 8.10 -16.15 18.61
N GLY A 391 9.18 -16.68 18.03
CA GLY A 391 9.34 -18.11 17.76
C GLY A 391 8.64 -18.59 16.49
N GLU A 392 8.00 -17.68 15.74
CA GLU A 392 7.39 -17.97 14.45
C GLU A 392 8.42 -17.97 13.32
N PRO A 393 8.33 -18.89 12.34
CA PRO A 393 9.15 -18.84 11.14
C PRO A 393 8.95 -17.52 10.36
N PHE A 394 10.03 -16.96 9.83
CA PHE A 394 9.98 -15.75 9.00
C PHE A 394 10.94 -15.82 7.81
N VAL A 395 10.67 -15.02 6.78
CA VAL A 395 11.50 -14.87 5.57
C VAL A 395 12.32 -13.58 5.61
N GLU A 396 13.65 -13.67 5.56
CA GLU A 396 14.52 -12.48 5.45
C GLU A 396 14.51 -11.87 4.04
N PRO A 397 14.62 -10.53 3.89
CA PRO A 397 14.76 -9.55 4.97
C PRO A 397 13.40 -9.24 5.62
N ALA A 398 13.34 -9.42 6.94
CA ALA A 398 12.18 -9.05 7.75
C ALA A 398 12.58 -7.96 8.77
N PRO A 399 11.63 -7.11 9.20
CA PRO A 399 11.86 -6.24 10.35
C PRO A 399 12.17 -7.02 11.63
N ASP A 400 12.88 -6.38 12.56
CA ASP A 400 13.42 -7.03 13.76
C ASP A 400 12.48 -6.96 14.98
#